data_AF-A0A959YTG1-F1
#
_entry.id   AF-A0A959YTG1-F1
#
_cell.length_a   1.000
_cell.length_b   1.000
_cell.length_c   1.000
_cell.angle_alpha   90.00
_cell.angle_beta   90.00
_cell.angle_gamma   90.00
#
_symmetry.space_group_name_H-M   'P 1'
#
loop_
_entity.id
_entity.type
_entity.pdbx_description
1 polymer ?
#
loop_
_entity_poly.entity_id
_entity_poly.type
_entity_poly.pdbx_seq_one_letter_code
_entity_poly.pdbx_strand_id
1 'polypeptide(L)'
;MRGNIVLLIIALAIFAGCSNNQQTPVDEPVTTEENVDQVQKLTVANFDEMATDLVGKEIEIKGLVNHTCKHGGKRMFIVDEGTDASVKIEAGENVSGFDAELEGSEVLVKGIIAEMVIDEAYLNEWEQEVMNDAGEDLKIHDGDHMAEGEETEAEENLRKIENYRNMMKESGKDKLSFYSVECISYDVVPPATEEE
;
A
#
# COMPACT_ATOMS: atom_id res chain seq x y z
N MET A 1 -17.50 -6.32 -69.86
CA MET A 1 -18.91 -6.04 -69.51
C MET A 1 -18.85 -4.87 -68.55
N ARG A 2 -18.89 -3.59 -68.97
CA ARG A 2 -19.97 -2.78 -69.58
C ARG A 2 -21.29 -2.85 -68.81
N GLY A 3 -21.66 -1.70 -68.24
CA GLY A 3 -22.93 -1.39 -67.57
C GLY A 3 -22.72 -0.28 -66.51
N ASN A 4 -22.49 1.01 -66.85
CA ASN A 4 -23.48 2.07 -67.15
C ASN A 4 -24.35 2.39 -65.90
N ILE A 5 -24.49 3.59 -65.31
CA ILE A 5 -24.85 4.96 -65.79
C ILE A 5 -24.78 5.88 -64.53
N VAL A 6 -23.97 6.95 -64.47
CA VAL A 6 -24.25 8.40 -64.77
C VAL A 6 -25.42 9.05 -64.01
N LEU A 7 -25.10 10.07 -63.18
CA LEU A 7 -25.82 11.37 -62.97
C LEU A 7 -25.16 12.09 -61.77
N LEU A 8 -24.15 12.95 -61.90
CA LEU A 8 -24.13 14.35 -62.38
C LEU A 8 -25.20 15.28 -61.76
N ILE A 9 -24.85 15.95 -60.66
CA ILE A 9 -25.30 17.33 -60.39
C ILE A 9 -24.09 18.16 -59.95
N ILE A 10 -23.65 19.01 -60.87
CA ILE A 10 -22.73 20.13 -60.63
C ILE A 10 -23.59 21.30 -60.19
N ALA A 11 -23.30 21.89 -59.03
CA ALA A 11 -23.73 23.23 -58.68
C ALA A 11 -22.46 24.07 -58.48
N LEU A 12 -22.35 25.15 -59.24
CA LEU A 12 -21.19 26.01 -59.36
C LEU A 12 -21.57 27.42 -58.91
N ALA A 13 -20.59 28.08 -58.28
CA ALA A 13 -20.45 29.53 -58.01
C ALA A 13 -21.09 30.02 -56.68
N ILE A 14 -20.49 30.95 -55.92
CA ILE A 14 -19.57 32.04 -56.25
C ILE A 14 -18.63 32.33 -55.05
N PHE A 15 -17.41 32.75 -55.36
CA PHE A 15 -16.39 33.30 -54.46
C PHE A 15 -16.87 34.54 -53.66
N ALA A 16 -16.57 34.57 -52.36
CA ALA A 16 -16.31 35.80 -51.61
C ALA A 16 -14.99 35.60 -50.85
N GLY A 17 -13.98 36.37 -51.24
CA GLY A 17 -12.64 36.27 -50.67
C GLY A 17 -12.52 36.96 -49.31
N CYS A 18 -11.56 36.48 -48.52
CA CYS A 18 -10.73 37.34 -47.70
C CYS A 18 -9.28 36.82 -47.80
N SER A 19 -8.39 37.78 -47.99
CA SER A 19 -6.96 37.62 -48.08
C SER A 19 -6.35 37.37 -46.69
N ASN A 20 -5.34 36.50 -46.68
CA ASN A 20 -4.16 36.54 -45.82
C ASN A 20 -4.23 36.07 -44.35
N ASN A 21 -3.48 34.99 -44.13
CA ASN A 21 -2.47 34.79 -43.07
C ASN A 21 -2.82 33.91 -41.86
N GLN A 22 -1.94 32.91 -41.70
CA GLN A 22 -1.52 32.21 -40.49
C GLN A 22 -2.31 31.01 -39.96
N GLN A 23 -1.51 29.98 -39.70
CA GLN A 23 -1.80 28.64 -39.23
C GLN A 23 -2.16 28.65 -37.75
N THR A 24 -3.18 27.87 -37.39
CA THR A 24 -3.21 27.15 -36.11
C THR A 24 -3.93 25.82 -36.31
N PRO A 25 -3.33 24.66 -35.98
CA PRO A 25 -4.08 23.42 -35.81
C PRO A 25 -5.02 23.59 -34.62
N VAL A 26 -6.29 23.27 -34.80
CA VAL A 26 -7.22 23.08 -33.68
C VAL A 26 -6.90 21.69 -33.14
N ASP A 27 -6.10 21.65 -32.07
CA ASP A 27 -6.07 20.50 -31.17
C ASP A 27 -7.47 20.39 -30.53
N GLU A 28 -8.22 19.36 -30.93
CA GLU A 28 -9.32 18.87 -30.11
C GLU A 28 -8.73 18.48 -28.75
N PRO A 29 -9.26 18.98 -27.62
CA PRO A 29 -8.96 18.34 -26.36
C PRO A 29 -9.60 16.96 -26.43
N VAL A 30 -8.75 15.93 -26.55
CA VAL A 30 -9.10 14.60 -26.09
C VAL A 30 -9.43 14.76 -24.61
N THR A 31 -10.71 14.85 -24.31
CA THR A 31 -11.24 14.65 -22.96
C THR A 31 -10.96 13.20 -22.63
N THR A 32 -9.74 12.94 -22.14
CA THR A 32 -9.49 11.79 -21.30
C THR A 32 -10.40 11.98 -20.10
N GLU A 33 -11.43 11.15 -20.00
CA GLU A 33 -12.19 11.01 -18.78
C GLU A 33 -11.23 10.49 -17.70
N GLU A 34 -10.52 11.40 -17.03
CA GLU A 34 -9.94 11.10 -15.74
C GLU A 34 -11.12 10.81 -14.81
N ASN A 35 -11.36 9.53 -14.58
CA ASN A 35 -12.06 9.09 -13.41
C ASN A 35 -11.19 9.57 -12.24
N VAL A 36 -11.54 10.73 -11.69
CA VAL A 36 -10.97 11.22 -10.44
C VAL A 36 -11.53 10.29 -9.37
N ASP A 37 -10.90 9.13 -9.20
CA ASP A 37 -11.15 8.24 -8.08
C ASP A 37 -11.02 9.10 -6.83
N GLN A 38 -12.15 9.33 -6.16
CA GLN A 38 -12.16 10.13 -4.94
C GLN A 38 -11.33 9.38 -3.89
N VAL A 39 -10.23 10.00 -3.44
CA VAL A 39 -9.38 9.44 -2.38
C VAL A 39 -10.25 9.12 -1.17
N GLN A 40 -10.32 7.83 -0.84
CA GLN A 40 -11.18 7.33 0.23
C GLN A 40 -10.59 7.76 1.58
N LYS A 41 -11.41 8.39 2.42
CA LYS A 41 -11.02 8.76 3.79
C LYS A 41 -11.37 7.63 4.75
N LEU A 42 -10.38 7.13 5.48
CA LEU A 42 -10.51 6.06 6.47
C LEU A 42 -10.17 6.57 7.88
N THR A 43 -10.65 5.85 8.88
CA THR A 43 -10.21 5.98 10.28
C THR A 43 -9.41 4.73 10.65
N VAL A 44 -8.65 4.77 11.75
CA VAL A 44 -7.94 3.57 12.21
C VAL A 44 -8.94 2.47 12.56
N ALA A 45 -10.08 2.82 13.18
CA ALA A 45 -11.11 1.86 13.58
C ALA A 45 -11.80 1.12 12.41
N ASN A 46 -11.91 1.71 11.22
CA ASN A 46 -12.58 1.07 10.08
C ASN A 46 -11.60 0.47 9.05
N PHE A 47 -10.29 0.62 9.27
CA PHE A 47 -9.27 0.21 8.31
C PHE A 47 -9.35 -1.27 7.97
N ASP A 48 -9.41 -2.15 8.97
CA ASP A 48 -9.39 -3.61 8.77
C ASP A 48 -10.60 -4.12 7.96
N GLU A 49 -11.77 -3.48 8.14
CA GLU A 49 -12.99 -3.83 7.40
C GLU A 49 -12.90 -3.42 5.93
N MET A 50 -12.18 -2.34 5.63
CA MET A 50 -12.12 -1.72 4.30
C MET A 50 -10.86 -2.10 3.51
N ALA A 51 -9.79 -2.54 4.18
CA ALA A 51 -8.48 -2.71 3.56
C ALA A 51 -8.49 -3.69 2.39
N THR A 52 -9.21 -4.81 2.53
CA THR A 52 -9.30 -5.86 1.49
C THR A 52 -9.82 -5.31 0.15
N ASP A 53 -10.80 -4.41 0.16
CA ASP A 53 -11.43 -3.86 -1.05
C ASP A 53 -10.66 -2.67 -1.64
N LEU A 54 -9.68 -2.17 -0.90
CA LEU A 54 -8.91 -0.97 -1.20
C LEU A 54 -7.42 -1.24 -1.42
N VAL A 55 -6.98 -2.50 -1.44
CA VAL A 55 -5.60 -2.86 -1.79
C VAL A 55 -5.19 -2.23 -3.12
N GLY A 56 -4.03 -1.57 -3.12
CA GLY A 56 -3.48 -0.86 -4.27
C GLY A 56 -4.11 0.49 -4.55
N LYS A 57 -5.10 0.93 -3.76
CA LYS A 57 -5.73 2.25 -3.89
C LYS A 57 -5.14 3.26 -2.93
N GLU A 58 -5.16 4.51 -3.37
CA GLU A 58 -4.79 5.67 -2.56
C GLU A 58 -5.92 6.01 -1.58
N ILE A 59 -5.55 6.21 -0.32
CA ILE A 59 -6.43 6.60 0.77
C ILE A 59 -5.86 7.80 1.53
N GLU A 60 -6.70 8.40 2.37
CA GLU A 60 -6.31 9.32 3.42
C GLU A 60 -6.77 8.75 4.76
N ILE A 61 -5.88 8.65 5.74
CA ILE A 61 -6.17 8.10 7.07
C ILE A 61 -5.62 9.02 8.15
N LYS A 62 -6.46 9.29 9.16
CA LYS A 62 -6.10 10.11 10.32
C LYS A 62 -5.90 9.20 11.54
N GLY A 63 -4.92 9.50 12.38
CA GLY A 63 -4.74 8.81 13.66
C GLY A 63 -3.66 9.41 14.53
N LEU A 64 -3.64 9.00 15.80
CA LEU A 64 -2.63 9.37 16.79
C LEU A 64 -1.40 8.49 16.62
N VAL A 65 -0.21 9.07 16.52
CA VAL A 65 1.03 8.30 16.43
C VAL A 65 1.35 7.67 17.78
N ASN A 66 1.31 6.34 17.83
CA ASN A 66 1.62 5.54 19.01
C ASN A 66 3.12 5.22 19.10
N HIS A 67 3.73 4.86 17.98
CA HIS A 67 5.13 4.46 17.94
C HIS A 67 5.77 4.73 16.58
N THR A 68 7.05 5.11 16.59
CA THR A 68 7.92 5.15 15.40
C THR A 68 9.13 4.24 15.60
N CYS A 69 9.44 3.42 14.60
CA CYS A 69 10.54 2.46 14.72
C CYS A 69 11.90 3.17 14.77
N LYS A 70 12.59 3.06 15.92
CA LYS A 70 13.92 3.67 16.17
C LYS A 70 15.00 3.26 15.16
N HIS A 71 14.91 2.03 14.66
CA HIS A 71 15.84 1.50 13.67
C HIS A 71 15.35 1.82 12.27
N GLY A 72 15.80 2.97 11.75
CA GLY A 72 15.58 3.39 10.37
C GLY A 72 14.37 4.30 10.15
N GLY A 73 13.49 4.51 11.14
CA GLY A 73 12.34 5.42 11.03
C GLY A 73 11.37 5.04 9.90
N LYS A 74 11.46 3.83 9.35
CA LYS A 74 10.69 3.44 8.15
C LYS A 74 9.27 2.98 8.45
N ARG A 75 8.90 2.90 9.73
CA ARG A 75 7.59 2.46 10.19
C ARG A 75 7.07 3.37 11.28
N MET A 76 5.80 3.69 11.20
CA MET A 76 5.01 4.43 12.17
C MET A 76 3.71 3.67 12.42
N PHE A 77 3.24 3.66 13.65
CA PHE A 77 1.98 3.04 14.02
C PHE A 77 1.03 4.12 14.48
N ILE A 78 -0.13 4.20 13.83
CA ILE A 78 -1.21 5.11 14.22
C ILE A 78 -2.33 4.33 14.90
N VAL A 79 -3.02 4.97 15.84
CA VAL A 79 -4.13 4.42 16.61
C VAL A 79 -5.28 5.42 16.67
N ASP A 80 -6.50 4.93 16.93
CA ASP A 80 -7.63 5.78 17.33
C ASP A 80 -7.76 5.75 18.87
N GLU A 81 -7.92 6.93 19.48
CA GLU A 81 -8.10 7.04 20.93
C GLU A 81 -9.31 6.22 21.41
N GLY A 82 -9.12 5.45 22.48
CA GLY A 82 -10.17 4.62 23.06
C GLY A 82 -10.46 3.31 22.31
N THR A 83 -9.64 2.96 21.32
CA THR A 83 -9.71 1.66 20.62
C THR A 83 -8.39 0.90 20.75
N ASP A 84 -8.44 -0.42 20.53
CA ASP A 84 -7.24 -1.26 20.40
C ASP A 84 -6.75 -1.37 18.95
N ALA A 85 -7.39 -0.65 18.01
CA ALA A 85 -7.04 -0.69 16.59
C ALA A 85 -5.73 0.04 16.33
N SER A 86 -4.88 -0.53 15.47
CA SER A 86 -3.63 0.09 15.06
C SER A 86 -3.35 -0.18 13.59
N VAL A 87 -2.90 0.83 12.86
CA VAL A 87 -2.50 0.71 11.46
C VAL A 87 -0.99 0.94 11.35
N LYS A 88 -0.32 0.01 10.68
CA LYS A 88 1.10 0.14 10.31
C LYS A 88 1.21 1.02 9.07
N ILE A 89 1.95 2.12 9.20
CA ILE A 89 2.35 3.02 8.13
C ILE A 89 3.82 2.74 7.80
N GLU A 90 4.12 2.40 6.55
CA GLU A 90 5.48 2.21 6.05
C GLU A 90 5.88 3.42 5.20
N ALA A 91 7.13 3.86 5.32
CA ALA A 91 7.63 4.99 4.55
C ALA A 91 7.80 4.56 3.07
N GLY A 92 7.02 5.16 2.17
CA GLY A 92 7.19 4.97 0.72
C GLY A 92 8.41 5.72 0.18
N GLU A 93 8.60 5.66 -1.13
CA GLU A 93 9.81 6.20 -1.81
C GLU A 93 10.06 7.69 -1.52
N ASN A 94 9.01 8.49 -1.36
CA ASN A 94 9.09 9.93 -1.15
C ASN A 94 9.20 10.34 0.33
N VAL A 95 9.16 9.38 1.25
CA VAL A 95 9.20 9.62 2.70
C VAL A 95 10.53 9.10 3.25
N SER A 96 11.40 10.01 3.70
CA SER A 96 12.71 9.64 4.25
C SER A 96 12.61 8.79 5.52
N GLY A 97 11.52 8.94 6.27
CA GLY A 97 11.21 8.24 7.51
C GLY A 97 10.32 9.09 8.39
N PHE A 98 9.95 8.55 9.54
CA PHE A 98 9.13 9.18 10.57
C PHE A 98 10.00 9.52 11.77
N ASP A 99 9.93 10.76 12.24
CA ASP A 99 10.67 11.21 13.41
C ASP A 99 10.02 10.70 14.70
N ALA A 100 10.82 10.38 15.70
CA ALA A 100 10.34 10.01 17.03
C ALA A 100 9.56 11.13 17.71
N GLU A 101 9.81 12.39 17.34
CA GLU A 101 9.04 13.54 17.81
C GLU A 101 7.57 13.52 17.36
N LEU A 102 7.21 12.68 16.38
CA LEU A 102 5.81 12.50 15.96
C LEU A 102 5.00 11.73 17.00
N GLU A 103 5.62 10.94 17.89
CA GLU A 103 4.89 10.17 18.91
C GLU A 103 4.03 11.09 19.79
N GLY A 104 2.75 10.75 19.93
CA GLY A 104 1.75 11.58 20.62
C GLY A 104 1.15 12.71 19.77
N SER A 105 1.60 12.92 18.54
CA SER A 105 0.98 13.83 17.59
C SER A 105 -0.11 13.13 16.78
N GLU A 106 -1.14 13.87 16.40
CA GLU A 106 -2.13 13.40 15.44
C GLU A 106 -1.66 13.71 14.02
N VAL A 107 -1.75 12.75 13.12
CA VAL A 107 -1.30 12.88 11.73
C VAL A 107 -2.42 12.56 10.75
N LEU A 108 -2.35 13.20 9.59
CA LEU A 108 -3.15 12.88 8.40
C LEU A 108 -2.21 12.27 7.37
N VAL A 109 -2.35 10.98 7.10
CA VAL A 109 -1.49 10.22 6.19
C VAL A 109 -2.21 10.02 4.87
N LYS A 110 -1.54 10.34 3.78
CA LYS A 110 -1.93 9.95 2.42
C LYS A 110 -1.03 8.80 1.97
N GLY A 111 -1.62 7.70 1.53
CA GLY A 111 -0.84 6.53 1.16
C GLY A 111 -1.64 5.46 0.42
N ILE A 112 -0.95 4.39 0.03
CA ILE A 112 -1.51 3.26 -0.73
C ILE A 112 -1.66 2.06 0.20
N ILE A 113 -2.80 1.39 0.17
CA ILE A 113 -2.97 0.15 0.96
C ILE A 113 -2.16 -0.98 0.32
N ALA A 114 -1.29 -1.59 1.13
CA ALA A 114 -0.50 -2.76 0.78
C ALA A 114 -0.98 -3.99 1.57
N GLU A 115 -1.04 -5.14 0.89
CA GLU A 115 -1.34 -6.44 1.48
C GLU A 115 -0.08 -7.31 1.50
N MET A 116 0.25 -7.85 2.67
CA MET A 116 1.22 -8.93 2.83
C MET A 116 0.45 -10.24 3.01
N VAL A 117 0.61 -11.13 2.04
CA VAL A 117 0.00 -12.47 2.08
C VAL A 117 1.03 -13.47 2.60
N ILE A 118 0.64 -14.23 3.62
CA ILE A 118 1.39 -15.37 4.12
C ILE A 118 0.57 -16.62 3.80
N ASP A 119 1.07 -17.41 2.86
CA ASP A 119 0.51 -18.70 2.48
C ASP A 119 1.54 -19.83 2.67
N GLU A 120 1.14 -21.06 2.40
CA GLU A 120 2.01 -22.22 2.57
C GLU A 120 3.24 -22.18 1.65
N ALA A 121 3.14 -21.57 0.46
CA ALA A 121 4.28 -21.44 -0.44
C ALA A 121 5.32 -20.48 0.13
N TYR A 122 4.88 -19.30 0.58
CA TYR A 122 5.72 -18.32 1.27
C TYR A 122 6.42 -18.92 2.49
N LEU A 123 5.67 -19.66 3.33
CA LEU A 123 6.23 -20.28 4.53
C LEU A 123 7.26 -21.36 4.20
N ASN A 124 7.06 -22.13 3.13
CA ASN A 124 8.02 -23.15 2.68
C ASN A 124 9.30 -22.52 2.12
N GLU A 125 9.19 -21.43 1.37
CA GLU A 125 10.36 -20.68 0.88
C GLU A 125 11.16 -20.09 2.05
N TRP A 126 10.48 -19.43 3.00
CA TRP A 126 11.13 -18.88 4.19
C TRP A 126 11.78 -19.98 5.05
N GLU A 127 11.13 -21.12 5.26
CA GLU A 127 11.71 -22.26 5.97
C GLU A 127 12.99 -22.77 5.29
N GLN A 128 12.99 -22.86 3.95
CA GLN A 128 14.17 -23.28 3.20
C GLN A 128 15.32 -22.27 3.32
N GLU A 129 15.03 -20.97 3.25
CA GLU A 129 16.03 -19.91 3.46
C GLU A 129 16.67 -20.02 4.84
N VAL A 130 15.86 -20.16 5.90
CA VAL A 130 16.35 -20.33 7.27
C VAL A 130 17.22 -21.58 7.40
N MET A 131 16.80 -22.70 6.80
CA MET A 131 17.58 -23.96 6.82
C MET A 131 18.89 -23.85 6.04
N ASN A 132 18.90 -23.12 4.92
CA ASN A 132 20.11 -22.92 4.12
C ASN A 132 21.11 -21.99 4.82
N ASP A 133 20.63 -20.90 5.42
CA ASP A 133 21.46 -19.91 6.12
C ASP A 133 22.02 -20.46 7.43
N ALA A 134 21.27 -21.32 8.12
CA ALA A 134 21.75 -22.05 9.30
C ALA A 134 22.82 -23.12 8.96
N GLY A 135 22.93 -23.55 7.70
CA GLY A 135 23.90 -24.58 7.28
C GLY A 135 23.74 -25.91 8.03
N GLU A 136 24.86 -26.51 8.47
CA GLU A 136 24.84 -27.72 9.33
C GLU A 136 24.54 -27.40 10.82
N ASP A 137 24.45 -26.13 11.25
CA ASP A 137 24.35 -25.74 12.67
C ASP A 137 22.99 -26.04 13.31
N LEU A 138 22.01 -26.53 12.54
CA LEU A 138 20.79 -27.18 13.06
C LEU A 138 21.07 -28.56 13.68
N LYS A 139 22.32 -28.89 14.06
CA LYS A 139 22.63 -30.13 14.78
C LYS A 139 21.85 -30.14 16.07
N ILE A 140 20.77 -30.91 16.02
CA ILE A 140 20.05 -31.58 17.09
C ILE A 140 20.91 -31.53 18.34
N HIS A 141 20.48 -30.71 19.31
CA HIS A 141 21.03 -30.75 20.66
C HIS A 141 20.83 -32.17 21.20
N ASP A 142 21.84 -33.03 20.99
CA ASP A 142 21.98 -34.32 21.65
C ASP A 142 22.29 -34.04 23.13
N GLY A 143 21.24 -33.72 23.87
CA GLY A 143 21.00 -34.28 25.19
C GLY A 143 21.89 -33.94 26.37
N ASP A 144 22.86 -33.01 26.34
CA ASP A 144 23.64 -32.78 27.59
C ASP A 144 24.26 -31.39 27.85
N HIS A 145 24.00 -30.35 27.06
CA HIS A 145 24.51 -29.00 27.38
C HIS A 145 23.54 -27.88 26.98
N MET A 146 22.37 -27.83 27.61
CA MET A 146 21.56 -26.61 27.63
C MET A 146 22.04 -25.73 28.79
N ALA A 147 22.81 -24.69 28.48
CA ALA A 147 22.63 -23.47 29.25
C ALA A 147 21.22 -22.98 28.91
N GLU A 148 20.30 -23.02 29.87
CA GLU A 148 18.96 -22.42 29.69
C GLU A 148 19.13 -20.96 29.20
N GLY A 149 18.66 -20.64 27.99
CA GLY A 149 18.22 -19.27 27.71
C GLY A 149 18.51 -18.65 26.34
N GLU A 150 19.31 -19.22 25.44
CA GLU A 150 19.56 -18.60 24.12
C GLU A 150 19.02 -19.47 22.98
N GLU A 151 17.86 -19.07 22.44
CA GLU A 151 17.28 -19.56 21.19
C GLU A 151 18.07 -18.92 20.03
N THR A 152 18.48 -19.71 19.05
CA THR A 152 19.18 -19.19 17.86
C THR A 152 18.21 -18.44 16.95
N GLU A 153 18.73 -17.55 16.09
CA GLU A 153 17.90 -16.85 15.10
C GLU A 153 17.16 -17.83 14.16
N ALA A 154 17.79 -18.96 13.84
CA ALA A 154 17.17 -20.02 13.05
C ALA A 154 15.99 -20.66 13.79
N GLU A 155 16.17 -21.04 15.06
CA GLU A 155 15.09 -21.59 15.89
C GLU A 155 13.93 -20.59 16.06
N GLU A 156 14.22 -19.31 16.31
CA GLU A 156 13.20 -18.27 16.44
C GLU A 156 12.38 -18.11 15.15
N ASN A 157 13.06 -18.10 13.98
CA ASN A 157 12.38 -18.00 12.69
C ASN A 157 11.54 -19.24 12.37
N LEU A 158 12.04 -20.45 12.66
CA LEU A 158 11.25 -21.69 12.49
C LEU A 158 10.02 -21.71 13.39
N ARG A 159 10.15 -21.22 14.63
CA ARG A 159 9.02 -21.07 15.54
C ARG A 159 7.99 -20.06 15.03
N LYS A 160 8.42 -18.95 14.43
CA LYS A 160 7.51 -17.98 13.78
C LYS A 160 6.77 -18.63 12.60
N ILE A 161 7.47 -19.38 11.75
CA ILE A 161 6.87 -20.12 10.64
C ILE A 161 5.79 -21.09 11.15
N GLU A 162 6.09 -21.86 12.19
CA GLU A 162 5.12 -22.78 12.81
C GLU A 162 3.91 -22.04 13.38
N ASN A 163 4.12 -20.88 14.03
CA ASN A 163 3.02 -20.05 14.53
C ASN A 163 2.10 -19.57 13.41
N TYR A 164 2.63 -19.15 12.26
CA TYR A 164 1.80 -18.77 11.11
C TYR A 164 1.02 -19.96 10.55
N ARG A 165 1.64 -21.15 10.41
CA ARG A 165 0.93 -22.38 10.02
C ARG A 165 -0.20 -22.72 11.01
N ASN A 166 0.02 -22.54 12.31
CA ASN A 166 -1.00 -22.73 13.34
C ASN A 166 -2.13 -21.71 13.22
N MET A 167 -1.83 -20.42 13.02
CA MET A 167 -2.85 -19.39 12.80
C MET A 167 -3.71 -19.67 11.55
N MET A 168 -3.10 -20.17 10.47
CA MET A 168 -3.82 -20.60 9.26
C MET A 168 -4.78 -21.75 9.56
N LYS A 169 -4.31 -22.76 10.31
CA LYS A 169 -5.11 -23.90 10.74
C LYS A 169 -6.26 -23.52 11.67
N GLU A 170 -6.00 -22.67 12.66
CA GLU A 170 -7.00 -22.20 13.64
C GLU A 170 -8.07 -21.33 12.98
N SER A 171 -7.68 -20.47 12.05
CA SER A 171 -8.62 -19.65 11.27
C SER A 171 -9.35 -20.44 10.17
N GLY A 172 -8.87 -21.64 9.84
CA GLY A 172 -9.41 -22.46 8.75
C GLY A 172 -9.16 -21.85 7.36
N LYS A 173 -8.19 -20.95 7.24
CA LYS A 173 -7.84 -20.25 5.99
C LYS A 173 -6.57 -20.85 5.40
N ASP A 174 -6.48 -20.82 4.07
CA ASP A 174 -5.30 -21.22 3.29
C ASP A 174 -4.24 -20.12 3.20
N LYS A 175 -4.54 -18.92 3.71
CA LYS A 175 -3.62 -17.79 3.82
C LYS A 175 -3.98 -16.84 4.96
N LEU A 176 -3.01 -16.06 5.40
CA LEU A 176 -3.18 -14.89 6.26
C LEU A 176 -2.88 -13.63 5.45
N SER A 177 -3.70 -12.60 5.63
CA SER A 177 -3.51 -11.30 4.99
C SER A 177 -3.28 -10.25 6.07
N PHE A 178 -2.19 -9.49 5.93
CA PHE A 178 -1.86 -8.36 6.79
C PHE A 178 -1.83 -7.09 5.97
N TYR A 179 -2.53 -6.06 6.42
CA TYR A 179 -2.65 -4.81 5.70
C TYR A 179 -1.81 -3.71 6.33
N SER A 180 -1.31 -2.81 5.50
CA SER A 180 -0.56 -1.62 5.91
C SER A 180 -0.74 -0.51 4.89
N VAL A 181 -0.25 0.69 5.21
CA VAL A 181 -0.30 1.84 4.31
C VAL A 181 1.11 2.25 3.95
N GLU A 182 1.45 2.20 2.66
CA GLU A 182 2.66 2.79 2.12
C GLU A 182 2.45 4.31 1.98
N CYS A 183 3.18 5.08 2.78
CA CYS A 183 3.02 6.52 2.91
C CYS A 183 3.60 7.25 1.69
N ILE A 184 2.75 8.06 1.05
CA ILE A 184 3.14 9.01 0.01
C ILE A 184 3.52 10.35 0.65
N SER A 185 2.70 10.82 1.59
CA SER A 185 2.90 12.06 2.34
C SER A 185 2.12 12.05 3.65
N TYR A 186 2.50 12.90 4.60
CA TYR A 186 1.73 13.10 5.83
C TYR A 186 1.84 14.53 6.32
N ASP A 187 0.82 14.98 7.04
CA ASP A 187 0.77 16.26 7.74
C ASP A 187 0.49 16.05 9.23
N VAL A 188 1.09 16.88 10.09
CA VAL A 188 0.76 16.92 11.52
C VAL A 188 -0.48 17.79 11.71
N VAL A 189 -1.51 17.22 12.35
CA VAL A 189 -2.76 17.93 12.62
C VAL A 189 -2.57 18.80 13.88
N PRO A 190 -2.85 20.11 13.81
CA PRO A 190 -2.76 20.96 14.99
C PRO A 190 -3.75 20.51 16.07
N PRO A 191 -3.39 20.60 17.36
CA PRO A 191 -4.34 20.36 18.44
C PRO A 191 -5.52 21.32 18.31
N ALA A 192 -6.73 20.83 18.58
CA ALA A 192 -7.91 21.69 18.61
C ALA A 192 -7.69 22.79 19.65
N THR A 193 -7.71 24.06 19.22
CA THR A 193 -7.73 25.18 20.15
C THR A 193 -9.09 25.19 20.82
N GLU A 194 -9.15 24.82 22.09
CA GLU A 194 -10.32 25.12 22.93
C GLU A 194 -10.43 26.64 22.99
N GLU A 195 -11.37 27.22 22.23
CA GLU A 195 -11.76 28.62 22.41
C GLU A 195 -12.40 28.74 23.81
N GLU A 196 -11.73 29.48 24.70
CA GLU A 196 -12.07 29.72 26.11
C GLU A 196 -13.50 30.26 26.34
#